data_AF-A0A2K6KMV7-F1
#
_entry.id   AF-A0A2K6KMV7-F1
#
_cell.length_a   1.000
_cell.length_b   1.000
_cell.length_c   1.000
_cell.angle_alpha   90.00
_cell.angle_beta   90.00
_cell.angle_gamma   90.00
#
_symmetry.space_group_name_H-M   'P 1'
#
loop_
_entity.id
_entity.type
_entity.pdbx_description
1 polymer ?
#
loop_
_entity_poly.entity_id
_entity_poly.type
_entity_poly.pdbx_seq_one_letter_code
_entity_poly.pdbx_strand_id
1 'polypeptide(L)'
;FHSVAQGSSYLSLLKCVPGSMPNASWTGNLRAIKWSDMEDSHGGCHGHYVHGICIYGNGDLKWLVNSPSLFANKFEHRERTLNQSETAIQPSWYF
;
A
#
# COMPACT_ATOMS: atom_id res chain seq x y z
N PHE A 1 7.11 20.74 -0.92
CA PHE A 1 5.71 20.28 -1.01
C PHE A 1 5.75 18.76 -1.01
N HIS A 2 5.68 18.17 0.20
CA HIS A 2 5.81 16.72 0.40
C HIS A 2 4.57 16.03 -0.19
N SER A 3 4.77 15.29 -1.28
CA SER A 3 3.75 14.49 -1.94
C SER A 3 3.35 13.31 -1.06
N VAL A 4 2.19 13.42 -0.44
CA VAL A 4 1.30 12.26 -0.28
C VAL A 4 -0.02 12.72 -0.87
N ALA A 5 -0.27 12.35 -2.13
CA ALA A 5 -1.55 12.60 -2.77
C ALA A 5 -2.62 11.81 -2.01
N GLN A 6 -3.24 12.49 -1.05
CA GLN A 6 -4.27 11.92 -0.21
C GLN A 6 -5.61 12.37 -0.77
N GLY A 7 -6.41 11.40 -1.20
CA GLY A 7 -7.78 11.65 -1.64
C GLY A 7 -8.57 12.28 -0.51
N SER A 8 -8.82 13.59 -0.60
CA SER A 8 -9.72 14.29 0.31
C SER A 8 -11.14 13.86 -0.02
N SER A 9 -11.78 13.09 0.86
CA SER A 9 -13.18 12.74 0.69
C SER A 9 -14.04 13.95 1.03
N TYR A 10 -15.05 14.22 0.20
CA TYR A 10 -15.94 15.38 0.35
C TYR A 10 -16.63 15.41 1.72
N LEU A 11 -16.91 14.23 2.30
CA LEU A 11 -17.52 14.09 3.62
C LEU A 11 -16.67 14.66 4.75
N SER A 12 -15.34 14.61 4.63
CA SER A 12 -14.41 15.12 5.67
C SER A 12 -14.40 16.65 5.78
N LEU A 13 -14.98 17.35 4.79
CA LEU A 13 -15.08 18.81 4.74
C LEU A 13 -16.42 19.35 5.26
N LEU A 14 -17.40 18.48 5.54
CA LEU A 14 -18.73 18.89 6.01
C LEU A 14 -18.73 19.09 7.53
N LYS A 15 -18.97 20.34 7.98
CA LYS A 15 -18.97 20.76 9.40
C LYS A 15 -19.87 19.93 10.33
N CYS A 16 -20.91 19.29 9.79
CA CYS A 16 -21.87 18.50 10.56
C CYS A 16 -21.44 17.04 10.77
N VAL A 17 -20.35 16.60 10.14
CA VAL A 17 -19.84 15.24 10.28
C VAL A 17 -18.88 15.18 11.48
N PRO A 18 -19.11 14.30 12.47
CA PRO A 18 -18.18 14.11 13.59
C PRO A 18 -16.79 13.69 13.08
N GLY A 19 -15.74 14.36 13.54
CA GLY A 19 -14.36 14.12 13.07
C GLY A 19 -14.02 14.77 11.72
N SER A 20 -14.91 15.61 11.16
CA SER A 20 -14.58 16.45 10.00
C SER A 20 -13.56 17.54 10.37
N MET A 21 -12.74 17.90 9.38
CA MET A 21 -11.78 18.99 9.48
C MET A 21 -12.01 19.98 8.35
N PRO A 22 -13.06 20.82 8.44
CA PRO A 22 -13.54 21.68 7.34
C PRO A 22 -12.57 22.80 6.92
N ASN A 23 -11.52 23.04 7.70
CA ASN A 23 -10.48 24.04 7.43
C ASN A 23 -9.06 23.45 7.47
N ALA A 24 -8.91 22.13 7.47
CA ALA A 24 -7.59 21.52 7.45
C ALA A 24 -7.14 21.24 6.01
N SER A 25 -5.88 21.55 5.73
CA SER A 25 -5.15 20.85 4.68
C SER A 25 -4.98 19.41 5.17
N TRP A 26 -5.59 18.45 4.50
CA TRP A 26 -5.53 17.05 4.88
C TRP A 26 -4.06 16.57 4.90
N THR A 27 -3.57 16.16 6.08
CA THR A 27 -2.21 15.60 6.33
C THR A 27 -2.26 14.08 6.60
N GLY A 28 -3.42 13.46 6.39
CA GLY A 28 -3.68 12.06 6.72
C GLY A 28 -2.88 11.05 5.89
N ASN A 29 -1.67 10.72 6.36
CA ASN A 29 -0.82 9.63 5.85
C ASN A 29 -1.42 8.27 6.24
N LEU A 30 -2.66 7.98 5.86
CA LEU A 30 -3.25 6.68 6.17
C LEU A 30 -2.62 5.58 5.33
N ARG A 31 -2.24 5.90 4.08
CA ARG A 31 -1.63 4.96 3.13
C ARG A 31 -0.41 5.55 2.45
N ALA A 32 0.68 4.78 2.45
CA ALA A 32 1.80 5.02 1.55
C ALA A 32 1.38 4.56 0.15
N ILE A 33 1.56 5.44 -0.84
CA ILE A 33 1.30 5.15 -2.26
C ILE A 33 2.44 5.75 -3.07
N LYS A 34 3.02 4.97 -3.97
CA LYS A 34 3.97 5.44 -4.98
C LYS A 34 3.26 5.48 -6.33
N TRP A 35 3.15 6.67 -6.90
CA TRP A 35 2.53 6.90 -8.20
C TRP A 35 3.60 6.98 -9.28
N SER A 36 3.33 6.44 -10.48
CA SER A 36 4.32 6.44 -11.57
C SER A 36 4.68 7.83 -12.09
N ASP A 37 3.79 8.81 -11.91
CA ASP A 37 4.04 10.21 -12.27
C ASP A 37 4.85 10.98 -11.20
N MET A 38 5.18 10.34 -10.07
CA MET A 38 5.92 10.94 -8.95
C MET A 38 7.24 10.23 -8.65
N GLU A 39 7.82 9.52 -9.63
CA GLU A 39 9.03 8.71 -9.45
C GLU A 39 10.21 9.48 -8.85
N ASP A 40 10.44 10.72 -9.30
CA ASP A 40 11.52 11.58 -8.82
C ASP A 40 11.41 11.89 -7.32
N SER A 41 10.19 11.89 -6.77
CA SER A 41 9.95 12.23 -5.36
C SER A 41 10.23 11.08 -4.39
N HIS A 42 10.19 9.83 -4.87
CA HIS A 42 10.28 8.64 -4.03
C HIS A 42 11.30 7.61 -4.53
N GLY A 43 12.11 7.97 -5.53
CA GLY A 43 13.18 7.14 -6.08
C GLY A 43 12.69 5.94 -6.87
N GLY A 44 11.58 6.08 -7.61
CA GLY A 44 11.02 5.01 -8.43
C GLY A 44 10.35 3.88 -7.63
N CYS A 45 10.00 2.79 -8.32
CA CYS A 45 9.43 1.56 -7.77
C CYS A 45 10.37 0.38 -8.04
N HIS A 46 10.67 -0.41 -7.01
CA HIS A 46 11.55 -1.59 -7.12
C HIS A 46 10.78 -2.90 -7.35
N GLY A 47 9.45 -2.83 -7.40
CA GLY A 47 8.60 -3.91 -7.90
C GLY A 47 8.19 -3.63 -9.34
N HIS A 48 6.92 -3.30 -9.54
CA HIS A 48 6.40 -2.90 -10.86
C HIS A 48 5.12 -2.06 -10.69
N TYR A 49 4.73 -1.33 -11.73
CA TYR A 49 3.51 -0.52 -11.72
C TYR A 49 2.33 -1.27 -12.31
N VAL A 50 1.18 -1.19 -11.65
CA VAL A 50 -0.12 -1.64 -12.18
C VAL A 50 -1.10 -0.47 -12.09
N HIS A 51 -1.62 -0.05 -13.24
CA HIS A 51 -2.49 1.14 -13.36
C HIS A 51 -1.87 2.41 -12.74
N GLY A 52 -0.56 2.61 -12.90
CA GLY A 52 0.16 3.79 -12.40
C GLY A 52 0.44 3.79 -10.90
N ILE A 53 0.13 2.69 -10.18
CA ILE A 53 0.45 2.53 -8.76
C ILE A 53 1.51 1.44 -8.60
N CYS A 54 2.55 1.71 -7.81
CA CYS A 54 3.61 0.76 -7.51
C CYS A 54 3.09 -0.42 -6.67
N ILE A 55 3.30 -1.63 -7.17
CA ILE A 55 3.31 -2.85 -6.38
C ILE A 55 4.70 -2.97 -5.75
N TYR A 56 4.76 -2.95 -4.43
CA TYR A 56 6.04 -2.83 -3.71
C TYR A 56 6.91 -4.08 -3.84
N GLY A 57 8.19 -3.89 -4.13
CA GLY A 57 9.22 -4.93 -4.06
C GLY A 57 10.09 -4.83 -2.81
N ASN A 58 11.04 -5.75 -2.64
CA ASN A 58 11.97 -5.74 -1.49
C ASN A 58 12.76 -4.44 -1.36
N GLY A 59 13.10 -3.78 -2.47
CA GLY A 59 13.81 -2.49 -2.47
C GLY A 59 12.99 -1.31 -1.95
N ASP A 60 11.66 -1.43 -1.90
CA ASP A 60 10.77 -0.37 -1.45
C ASP A 60 10.51 -0.41 0.07
N LEU A 61 10.87 -1.50 0.75
CA LEU A 61 10.63 -1.66 2.20
C LEU A 61 11.31 -0.56 3.03
N LYS A 62 12.54 -0.17 2.67
CA LYS A 62 13.23 0.92 3.37
C LYS A 62 12.47 2.25 3.25
N TRP A 63 11.87 2.51 2.11
CA TRP A 63 11.06 3.71 1.90
C TRP A 63 9.75 3.64 2.71
N LEU A 64 9.11 2.46 2.73
CA LEU A 64 7.87 2.23 3.47
C LEU A 64 8.03 2.34 4.98
N VAL A 65 9.08 1.74 5.55
CA VAL A 65 9.33 1.76 7.01
C VAL A 65 9.63 3.18 7.51
N ASN A 66 10.25 4.01 6.66
CA ASN A 66 10.53 5.41 6.99
C ASN A 66 9.36 6.37 6.66
N SER A 67 8.27 5.86 6.07
CA SER A 67 7.10 6.67 5.76
C SER A 67 6.29 6.93 7.04
N PRO A 68 5.71 8.12 7.24
CA PRO A 68 4.75 8.40 8.31
C PRO A 68 3.39 7.71 8.10
N SER A 69 3.31 6.72 7.20
CA SER A 69 2.06 6.11 6.78
C SER A 69 1.73 4.89 7.60
N LEU A 70 0.47 4.73 7.99
CA LEU A 70 0.05 3.59 8.82
C LEU A 70 -0.04 2.28 8.03
N PHE A 71 -0.46 2.35 6.77
CA PHE A 71 -0.62 1.19 5.91
C PHE A 71 0.11 1.37 4.59
N ALA A 72 0.54 0.26 4.00
CA ALA A 72 1.09 0.20 2.65
C ALA A 72 0.25 -0.78 1.81
N ASN A 73 -0.10 -0.38 0.60
CA ASN A 73 -0.83 -1.19 -0.36
C ASN A 73 -0.32 -0.82 -1.77
N LYS A 74 0.07 -1.75 -2.65
CA LYS A 74 -0.19 -3.20 -2.70
C LYS A 74 1.12 -3.99 -2.65
N PHE A 75 1.09 -5.19 -2.08
CA PHE A 75 2.16 -6.18 -2.17
C PHE A 75 1.67 -7.36 -2.99
N GLU A 76 2.55 -7.92 -3.81
CA GLU A 76 2.25 -9.15 -4.55
C GLU A 76 3.25 -10.22 -4.13
N HIS A 77 2.74 -11.37 -3.73
CA HIS A 77 3.54 -12.56 -3.56
C HIS A 77 3.49 -13.34 -4.88
N ARG A 78 4.60 -13.37 -5.63
CA ARG A 78 4.74 -14.37 -6.69
C ARG A 78 4.88 -15.72 -6.01
N GLU A 79 3.84 -16.54 -6.04
CA GLU A 79 3.97 -17.98 -5.82
C GLU A 79 4.88 -18.56 -6.91
N ARG A 80 6.18 -18.52 -6.67
CA ARG A 80 7.03 -19.58 -7.18
C ARG A 80 7.05 -20.64 -6.11
N THR A 81 6.28 -21.69 -6.34
CA THR A 81 6.38 -23.01 -5.69
C THR A 81 5.52 -23.25 -4.43
N LEU A 82 4.19 -23.12 -4.53
CA LEU A 82 3.27 -23.81 -3.59
C LEU A 82 2.83 -25.20 -4.06
N ASN A 83 3.39 -25.71 -5.17
CA ASN A 83 3.16 -27.10 -5.61
C ASN A 83 4.12 -28.13 -4.97
N GLN A 84 5.10 -27.68 -4.17
CA GLN A 84 6.06 -28.59 -3.52
C GLN A 84 5.74 -28.87 -2.04
N SER A 85 4.83 -28.11 -1.42
CA SER A 85 4.44 -28.29 -0.01
C SER A 85 3.09 -28.98 0.17
N GLU A 86 2.34 -29.21 -0.90
CA GLU A 86 1.09 -29.96 -0.86
C GLU A 86 1.44 -31.46 -0.70
N THR A 87 1.62 -31.88 0.55
CA THR A 87 1.88 -33.29 0.86
C THR A 87 0.55 -34.02 0.68
N ALA A 88 0.50 -35.01 -0.22
CA ALA A 88 -0.69 -35.84 -0.40
C ALA A 88 -1.10 -36.45 0.96
N ILE A 89 -2.35 -36.24 1.34
CA ILE A 89 -2.93 -36.76 2.59
C ILE A 89 -2.72 -38.28 2.61
N GLN A 90 -1.96 -38.78 3.59
CA GLN A 90 -1.70 -40.21 3.72
C GLN A 90 -2.99 -40.92 4.17
N PRO A 91 -3.40 -42.02 3.53
CA PRO A 91 -4.63 -42.74 3.90
C PRO A 91 -4.63 -43.30 5.33
N SER A 92 -3.49 -43.33 6.01
CA SER A 92 -3.38 -43.67 7.44
C SER A 92 -3.94 -42.61 8.40
N TRP A 93 -4.38 -41.45 7.88
CA TRP A 93 -4.95 -40.36 8.68
C TRP A 93 -6.47 -40.45 8.79
N TYR A 94 -7.09 -41.45 8.16
CA TYR A 94 -8.47 -41.84 8.43
C TYR A 94 -8.45 -43.00 9.42
N PHE A 95 -8.88 -42.71 10.65
CA PHE A 95 -9.28 -43.73 11.63
C PHE A 95 -10.36 -44.64 11.06
#